data_AF-R5AZI4-F1
#
_entry.id   AF-R5AZI4-F1
#
_cell.length_a   1.000
_cell.length_b   1.000
_cell.length_c   1.000
_cell.angle_alpha   90.00
_cell.angle_beta   90.00
_cell.angle_gamma   90.00
#
_symmetry.space_group_name_H-M   'P 1'
#
loop_
_entity.id
_entity.type
_entity.pdbx_description
1 polymer ?
#
loop_
_entity_poly.entity_id
_entity_poly.type
_entity_poly.pdbx_seq_one_letter_code
_entity_poly.pdbx_strand_id
1 'polypeptide(L)'
;MNEKILSLLKSARTSKQFTQKFVAEKLGVKGNTIGNYENGITEPDIDTFVKLCNLYEINYSDVLETAYGHPQDENNISIHEKELIKKYRQLTAEQQGAIENSIDYYIKANMKDESTENGEDPFENKVG
;
A
#
# COMPACT_ATOMS: atom_id res chain seq x y z
N MET A 1 -0.63 12.76 15.64
CA MET A 1 -0.83 12.18 14.29
C MET A 1 -0.54 10.70 14.38
N ASN A 2 -1.07 9.85 13.49
CA ASN A 2 -0.78 8.42 13.50
C ASN A 2 0.70 8.14 13.18
N GLU A 3 1.38 7.34 14.00
CA GLU A 3 2.82 6.98 13.87
C GLU A 3 3.17 6.40 12.49
N LYS A 4 2.27 5.63 11.89
CA LYS A 4 2.46 5.10 10.53
C LYS A 4 2.53 6.21 9.48
N ILE A 5 1.75 7.27 9.64
CA ILE A 5 1.80 8.43 8.73
C ILE A 5 3.10 9.21 8.93
N LEU A 6 3.54 9.40 10.17
CA LEU A 6 4.79 10.10 10.49
C LEU A 6 5.99 9.44 9.81
N SER A 7 6.13 8.13 10.01
CA SER A 7 7.18 7.31 9.40
C SER A 7 7.10 7.29 7.87
N LEU A 8 5.89 7.21 7.30
CA LEU A 8 5.68 7.22 5.85
C LEU A 8 6.08 8.56 5.23
N LEU A 9 5.62 9.69 5.80
CA LEU A 9 5.97 11.03 5.30
C LEU A 9 7.48 11.25 5.29
N LYS A 10 8.16 10.88 6.38
CA LYS A 10 9.62 11.00 6.50
C LYS A 10 10.33 10.11 5.48
N SER A 11 9.90 8.85 5.34
CA SER A 11 10.48 7.90 4.41
C SER A 11 10.30 8.35 2.96
N ALA A 12 9.11 8.81 2.59
CA ALA A 12 8.79 9.33 1.26
C ALA A 12 9.60 10.59 0.92
N ARG A 13 9.79 11.49 1.87
CA ARG A 13 10.70 12.64 1.69
C ARG A 13 12.13 12.18 1.41
N THR A 14 12.63 11.22 2.19
CA THR A 14 14.01 10.74 2.06
C THR A 14 14.24 9.92 0.79
N SER A 15 13.25 9.16 0.31
CA SER A 15 13.36 8.42 -0.96
C SER A 15 13.45 9.36 -2.17
N LYS A 16 12.81 10.53 -2.08
CA LYS A 16 12.97 11.64 -3.05
C LYS A 16 14.24 12.46 -2.85
N GLN A 17 15.08 12.13 -1.85
CA GLN A 17 16.30 12.86 -1.47
C GLN A 17 16.04 14.33 -1.10
N PHE A 18 14.83 14.66 -0.63
CA PHE A 18 14.47 16.02 -0.26
C PHE A 18 14.91 16.33 1.18
N THR A 19 15.43 17.54 1.39
CA THR A 19 15.67 18.07 2.73
C THR A 19 14.37 18.64 3.31
N GLN A 20 14.24 18.68 4.64
CA GLN A 20 13.09 19.33 5.28
C GLN A 20 12.97 20.81 4.88
N LYS A 21 14.10 21.50 4.71
CA LYS A 21 14.17 22.88 4.23
C LYS A 21 13.60 23.02 2.81
N PHE A 22 14.01 22.15 1.89
CA PHE A 22 13.49 22.15 0.51
C PHE A 22 11.97 21.98 0.47
N VAL A 23 11.45 21.02 1.24
CA VAL A 23 9.99 20.80 1.33
C VAL A 23 9.29 22.01 1.93
N ALA A 24 9.83 22.59 3.00
CA ALA A 24 9.26 23.78 3.62
C ALA A 24 9.15 24.96 2.64
N GLU A 25 10.20 25.18 1.85
CA GLU A 25 10.23 26.20 0.79
C GLU A 25 9.18 25.92 -0.29
N LYS A 26 9.04 24.66 -0.73
CA LYS A 26 8.04 24.27 -1.73
C LYS A 26 6.60 24.44 -1.24
N LEU A 27 6.36 24.24 0.05
CA LEU A 27 5.03 24.37 0.66
C LEU A 27 4.72 25.79 1.16
N GLY A 28 5.71 26.68 1.17
CA GLY A 28 5.56 28.03 1.73
C GLY A 28 5.38 28.04 3.26
N VAL A 29 5.94 27.06 3.96
CA VAL A 29 5.87 26.93 5.43
C VAL A 29 7.22 27.25 6.08
N LYS A 30 7.24 27.40 7.41
CA LYS A 30 8.49 27.67 8.14
C LYS A 30 9.43 26.46 8.07
N GLY A 31 10.74 26.71 8.09
CA GLY A 31 11.75 25.65 7.92
C GLY A 31 11.68 24.50 8.93
N ASN A 32 11.20 24.77 10.16
CA ASN A 32 11.03 23.74 11.19
C ASN A 32 9.68 22.99 11.10
N THR A 33 8.72 23.49 10.31
CA THR A 33 7.36 22.93 10.24
C THR A 33 7.37 21.48 9.74
N ILE A 34 8.16 21.16 8.72
CA ILE A 34 8.26 19.78 8.19
C ILE A 34 8.84 18.83 9.24
N GLY A 35 9.86 19.26 9.98
CA GLY A 35 10.41 18.48 11.09
C GLY A 35 9.38 18.27 12.22
N ASN A 36 8.58 19.29 12.54
CA ASN A 36 7.52 19.15 13.54
C ASN A 36 6.44 18.16 13.08
N TYR A 37 6.06 18.17 11.80
CA TYR A 37 5.14 17.19 11.23
C TYR A 37 5.72 15.78 11.34
N GLU A 38 6.95 15.56 10.89
CA GLU A 38 7.57 14.23 10.87
C GLU A 38 7.86 13.64 12.25
N ASN A 39 7.92 14.46 13.29
CA ASN A 39 8.10 14.05 14.68
C ASN A 39 6.80 14.11 15.49
N GLY A 40 5.65 14.37 14.85
CA GLY A 40 4.34 14.39 15.51
C GLY A 40 4.10 15.54 16.48
N ILE A 41 4.95 16.57 16.48
CA ILE A 41 4.82 17.75 17.36
C ILE A 41 3.61 18.60 16.96
N THR A 42 3.40 18.76 15.66
CA THR A 42 2.23 19.43 15.08
C THR A 42 1.69 18.58 13.95
N GLU A 43 0.41 18.78 13.59
CA GLU A 43 -0.20 18.07 12.46
C GLU A 43 -0.37 19.03 11.26
N PRO A 44 -0.12 18.56 10.02
CA PRO A 44 -0.55 19.29 8.83
C PRO A 44 -2.08 19.27 8.74
N ASP A 45 -2.68 20.37 8.27
CA ASP A 45 -4.07 20.33 7.82
C ASP A 45 -4.23 19.46 6.56
N ILE A 46 -5.48 19.20 6.15
CA ILE A 46 -5.77 18.31 5.03
C ILE A 46 -5.14 18.81 3.72
N ASP A 47 -5.15 20.12 3.47
CA ASP A 47 -4.58 20.71 2.27
C ASP A 47 -3.05 20.55 2.24
N THR A 48 -2.40 20.76 3.37
CA THR A 48 -0.95 20.58 3.54
C THR A 48 -0.58 19.11 3.40
N PHE A 49 -1.37 18.21 3.99
CA PHE A 49 -1.17 16.77 3.83
C PHE A 49 -1.26 16.33 2.37
N VAL A 50 -2.27 16.79 1.63
CA VAL A 50 -2.42 16.49 0.19
C VAL A 50 -1.24 17.06 -0.61
N LYS A 51 -0.78 18.28 -0.31
CA LYS A 51 0.42 18.87 -0.94
C LYS A 51 1.68 18.06 -0.69
N LEU A 52 1.88 17.57 0.54
CA LEU A 52 2.99 16.67 0.87
C LEU A 52 2.89 15.38 0.06
N CYS A 53 1.72 14.77 0.01
CA CYS A 53 1.51 13.53 -0.73
C CYS A 53 1.83 13.70 -2.22
N ASN A 54 1.34 14.77 -2.83
CA ASN A 54 1.61 15.09 -4.23
C ASN A 54 3.10 15.36 -4.47
N LEU A 55 3.76 16.13 -3.60
CA LEU A 55 5.19 16.44 -3.73
C LEU A 55 6.06 15.17 -3.61
N TYR A 56 5.63 14.20 -2.80
CA TYR A 56 6.33 12.94 -2.61
C TYR A 56 5.91 11.85 -3.61
N GLU A 57 4.92 12.15 -4.47
CA GLU A 57 4.31 11.19 -5.40
C GLU A 57 3.76 9.93 -4.69
N ILE A 58 3.18 10.12 -3.51
CA ILE A 58 2.49 9.08 -2.77
C ILE A 58 0.98 9.30 -2.86
N ASN A 59 0.22 8.21 -2.93
CA ASN A 59 -1.23 8.29 -2.95
C ASN A 59 -1.74 8.50 -1.52
N TYR A 60 -2.41 9.63 -1.27
CA TYR A 60 -2.96 9.96 0.05
C TYR A 60 -3.97 8.94 0.56
N SER A 61 -4.74 8.27 -0.33
CA SER A 61 -5.70 7.23 0.07
C SER A 61 -4.98 6.01 0.64
N ASP A 62 -3.88 5.58 0.02
CA ASP A 62 -3.07 4.45 0.51
C ASP A 62 -2.42 4.79 1.87
N VAL A 63 -2.01 6.05 2.08
CA VAL A 63 -1.47 6.52 3.37
C VAL A 63 -2.52 6.44 4.47
N LEU A 64 -3.73 6.92 4.18
CA LEU A 64 -4.84 6.92 5.13
C LEU A 64 -5.32 5.49 5.42
N GLU A 65 -5.41 4.64 4.39
CA GLU A 65 -5.76 3.23 4.51
C GLU A 65 -4.73 2.48 5.36
N THR A 66 -3.43 2.71 5.16
CA THR A 66 -2.38 2.07 5.97
C THR A 66 -2.46 2.46 7.45
N ALA A 67 -2.83 3.71 7.71
CA ALA A 67 -2.85 4.30 9.04
C ALA A 67 -4.15 4.01 9.82
N TYR A 68 -5.29 4.10 9.15
CA TYR A 68 -6.62 4.08 9.74
C TYR A 68 -7.54 3.02 9.13
N GLY A 69 -7.07 2.29 8.12
CA GLY A 69 -7.83 1.20 7.52
C GLY A 69 -8.22 0.18 8.56
N HIS A 70 -9.46 -0.27 8.48
CA HIS A 70 -9.95 -1.33 9.33
C HIS A 70 -9.58 -2.67 8.69
N PRO A 71 -8.73 -3.50 9.33
CA PRO A 71 -8.34 -4.81 8.78
C PRO A 71 -9.51 -5.82 8.72
N GLN A 72 -10.73 -5.40 9.06
CA GLN A 72 -11.95 -6.21 9.13
C GLN A 72 -13.00 -5.82 8.08
N ASP A 73 -12.70 -4.86 7.19
CA ASP A 73 -13.56 -4.61 6.04
C ASP A 73 -13.16 -5.59 4.93
N GLU A 74 -13.97 -6.64 4.75
CA GLU A 74 -13.77 -7.68 3.72
C GLU A 74 -13.68 -7.10 2.30
N ASN A 75 -14.08 -5.83 2.11
CA ASN A 75 -14.01 -5.14 0.82
C ASN A 75 -12.73 -4.29 0.64
N ASN A 76 -11.86 -4.20 1.64
CA ASN A 76 -10.67 -3.37 1.53
C ASN A 76 -9.50 -4.13 0.87
N ILE A 77 -9.27 -3.85 -0.40
CA ILE A 77 -8.18 -4.45 -1.20
C ILE A 77 -6.86 -3.68 -1.01
N SER A 78 -5.79 -4.42 -0.71
CA SER A 78 -4.44 -3.88 -0.53
C SER A 78 -3.86 -3.24 -1.79
N ILE A 79 -2.79 -2.45 -1.62
CA ILE A 79 -2.02 -1.87 -2.75
C ILE A 79 -1.58 -2.95 -3.74
N HIS A 80 -1.14 -4.11 -3.25
CA HIS A 80 -0.72 -5.21 -4.12
C HIS A 80 -1.88 -5.73 -4.97
N GLU A 81 -3.07 -5.91 -4.37
CA GLU A 81 -4.27 -6.34 -5.09
C GLU A 81 -4.73 -5.29 -6.11
N LYS A 82 -4.64 -3.99 -5.78
CA LYS A 82 -4.88 -2.89 -6.73
C LYS A 82 -3.94 -2.99 -7.94
N GLU A 83 -2.66 -3.32 -7.75
CA GLU A 83 -1.70 -3.53 -8.84
C GLU A 83 -2.03 -4.77 -9.69
N LEU A 84 -2.49 -5.85 -9.07
CA LEU A 84 -2.97 -7.04 -9.80
C LEU A 84 -4.16 -6.70 -10.71
N ILE A 85 -5.13 -5.93 -10.20
CA ILE A 85 -6.29 -5.47 -10.98
C ILE A 85 -5.85 -4.60 -12.18
N LYS A 86 -4.88 -3.70 -11.99
CA LYS A 86 -4.35 -2.86 -13.08
C LYS A 86 -3.71 -3.72 -14.17
N LYS A 87 -2.93 -4.73 -13.80
CA LYS A 87 -2.32 -5.68 -14.76
C LYS A 87 -3.38 -6.50 -15.49
N TYR A 88 -4.34 -7.04 -14.76
CA TYR A 88 -5.44 -7.84 -15.32
C TYR A 88 -6.27 -7.07 -16.36
N ARG A 89 -6.51 -5.76 -16.15
CA ARG A 89 -7.23 -4.89 -17.12
C ARG A 89 -6.48 -4.65 -18.44
N GLN A 90 -5.18 -4.94 -18.51
CA GLN A 90 -4.38 -4.79 -19.73
C GLN A 90 -4.41 -6.05 -20.62
N LEU A 91 -4.98 -7.15 -20.12
CA LEU A 91 -5.05 -8.44 -20.80
C LEU A 91 -6.18 -8.50 -21.82
N THR A 92 -6.08 -9.43 -22.78
CA THR A 92 -7.19 -9.77 -23.68
C THR A 92 -8.28 -10.56 -22.95
N ALA A 93 -9.49 -10.62 -23.51
CA ALA A 93 -10.59 -11.40 -22.91
C ALA A 93 -10.23 -12.89 -22.70
N GLU A 94 -9.48 -13.50 -23.63
CA GLU A 94 -9.02 -14.88 -23.50
C GLU A 94 -8.02 -15.04 -22.34
N GLN A 95 -7.07 -14.11 -22.22
CA GLN A 95 -6.08 -14.11 -21.14
C GLN A 95 -6.72 -13.85 -19.77
N GLN A 96 -7.71 -12.94 -19.72
CA GLN A 96 -8.51 -12.70 -18.52
C GLN A 96 -9.24 -13.97 -18.08
N GLY A 97 -9.91 -14.67 -19.01
CA GLY A 97 -10.56 -15.94 -18.73
C GLY A 97 -9.60 -17.03 -18.24
N ALA A 98 -8.35 -17.07 -18.74
CA ALA A 98 -7.34 -18.00 -18.24
C ALA A 98 -6.96 -17.72 -16.77
N ILE A 99 -6.83 -16.44 -16.39
CA ILE A 99 -6.54 -16.04 -15.01
C ILE A 99 -7.74 -16.37 -14.10
N GLU A 100 -8.97 -16.07 -14.53
CA GLU A 100 -10.19 -16.41 -13.78
C GLU A 100 -10.29 -17.91 -13.50
N ASN A 101 -10.10 -18.73 -14.55
CA ASN A 101 -10.10 -20.19 -14.40
C ASN A 101 -9.04 -20.69 -13.41
N SER A 102 -7.86 -20.05 -13.40
CA SER A 102 -6.79 -20.40 -12.47
C SER A 102 -7.17 -20.04 -11.02
N ILE A 103 -7.75 -18.85 -10.81
CA ILE A 103 -8.25 -18.43 -9.49
C ILE A 103 -9.32 -19.41 -8.98
N ASP A 104 -10.31 -19.72 -9.81
CA ASP A 104 -11.39 -20.66 -9.49
C ASP A 104 -10.86 -22.06 -9.17
N TYR A 105 -9.84 -22.51 -9.89
CA TYR A 105 -9.19 -23.79 -9.63
C TYR A 105 -8.58 -23.83 -8.24
N TYR A 106 -7.78 -22.81 -7.88
CA TYR A 106 -7.10 -22.77 -6.57
C TYR A 106 -8.09 -22.59 -5.41
N ILE A 107 -9.16 -21.80 -5.58
CA ILE A 107 -10.23 -21.70 -4.58
C ILE A 107 -10.85 -23.09 -4.32
N LYS A 108 -11.17 -23.83 -5.38
CA LYS A 108 -11.74 -25.19 -5.28
C LYS A 108 -10.76 -26.18 -4.68
N ALA A 109 -9.46 -26.08 -4.98
CA ALA A 109 -8.43 -26.95 -4.43
C ALA A 109 -8.31 -26.75 -2.91
N ASN A 110 -8.24 -25.50 -2.46
CA ASN A 110 -8.16 -25.17 -1.03
C ASN A 110 -9.38 -25.69 -0.25
N MET A 111 -10.59 -25.60 -0.83
CA MET A 111 -11.82 -26.15 -0.22
C MET A 111 -11.85 -27.68 -0.14
N LYS A 112 -11.10 -28.38 -1.00
CA LYS A 112 -11.00 -29.86 -0.96
C LYS A 112 -9.98 -30.32 0.07
N ASP A 113 -8.86 -29.63 0.20
CA ASP A 113 -7.80 -29.98 1.16
C ASP A 113 -8.26 -29.79 2.62
N GLU A 114 -9.15 -28.84 2.91
CA GLU A 114 -9.78 -28.70 4.24
C GLU A 114 -10.66 -29.90 4.64
N SER A 115 -11.08 -30.74 3.68
CA SER A 115 -11.85 -31.97 3.94
C SER A 115 -10.99 -33.22 4.11
N THR A 116 -9.67 -33.12 3.92
CA THR A 116 -8.69 -34.18 4.14
C THR A 116 -7.64 -33.74 5.15
N GLU A 117 -8.01 -33.68 6.43
CA GLU A 117 -7.02 -33.89 7.49
C GLU A 117 -6.40 -35.27 7.27
N ASN A 118 -5.19 -35.31 6.71
CA ASN A 118 -4.05 -36.09 7.17
C ASN A 118 -2.84 -35.71 6.32
N GLY A 119 -1.84 -35.15 6.99
CA GLY A 119 -0.82 -34.30 6.38
C GLY A 119 0.15 -35.00 5.42
N GLU A 120 0.49 -34.26 4.38
CA GLU A 120 1.78 -34.24 3.72
C GLU A 120 1.93 -32.85 3.08
N ASP A 121 3.02 -32.15 3.40
CA ASP A 121 3.32 -30.81 2.89
C ASP A 121 3.55 -30.87 1.37
N PRO A 122 2.77 -30.18 0.52
CA PRO A 122 2.95 -30.21 -0.93
C PRO A 122 4.27 -29.55 -1.39
N PHE A 123 5.00 -28.90 -0.47
CA PHE A 123 6.17 -28.08 -0.76
C PHE A 123 7.47 -28.62 -0.14
N GLU A 124 7.65 -29.94 -0.06
CA GLU A 124 9.02 -30.49 0.01
C GLU A 124 9.79 -30.18 -1.30
N ASN A 125 10.47 -29.04 -1.25
CA ASN A 125 11.52 -28.50 -2.11
C ASN A 125 11.93 -29.33 -3.34
N LYS A 126 11.71 -28.73 -4.52
CA LYS A 126 12.68 -28.84 -5.62
C LYS A 126 13.11 -27.45 -6.08
N VAL A 127 14.14 -26.97 -5.39
CA VAL A 127 15.09 -25.97 -5.89
C VAL A 127 15.78 -26.59 -7.11
N GLY A 128 15.72 -25.90 -8.25
CA GLY A 128 16.55 -26.12 -9.42
C GLY A 128 17.35 -24.86 -9.70
#